data_AF-A0A1G4IY78-F1
#
_entry.id   AF-A0A1G4IY78-F1
#
_cell.length_a   1.000
_cell.length_b   1.000
_cell.length_c   1.000
_cell.angle_alpha   90.00
_cell.angle_beta   90.00
_cell.angle_gamma   90.00
#
_symmetry.space_group_name_H-M   'P 1'
#
loop_
_entity.id
_entity.type
_entity.pdbx_description
1 polymer ?
#
loop_
_entity_poly.entity_id
_entity_poly.type
_entity_poly.pdbx_seq_one_letter_code
_entity_poly.pdbx_strand_id
1 'polypeptide(L)'
;MVAKKRNQLRTKAALRLGQPKDTQTSDATIPLQLPEDPKAYLHQARESKKDKLLSKSQSFLAKLQEKSSLNGAISKSALRRRKRKIRDQLKPRMEDLLVSLEEDGVKGATADSSDASDDENSSLSQVTPASGSTYAGVTRVTTLKTPTESGSVTLKKNQPSIRNQRGAKQLVQQESVRFQDVLQNKQFQQNPFAALKEVIKMQKN
;
A
#
# COMPACT_ATOMS: atom_id res chain seq x y z
N MET A 1 2.84 38.74 -15.72
CA MET A 1 1.97 38.03 -14.75
C MET A 1 1.19 36.95 -15.50
N VAL A 2 1.37 35.68 -15.16
CA VAL A 2 0.72 34.56 -15.88
C VAL A 2 -0.64 34.27 -15.26
N ALA A 3 -1.72 34.55 -16.00
CA ALA A 3 -3.09 34.34 -15.54
C ALA A 3 -3.38 32.84 -15.38
N LYS A 4 -3.61 32.39 -14.14
CA LYS A 4 -3.99 31.01 -13.85
C LYS A 4 -5.43 30.76 -14.30
N LYS A 5 -5.62 30.02 -15.39
CA LYS A 5 -6.92 29.59 -15.91
C LYS A 5 -7.61 28.65 -14.90
N ARG A 6 -8.51 29.18 -14.07
CA ARG A 6 -9.32 28.39 -13.11
C ARG A 6 -10.46 27.69 -13.85
N ASN A 7 -10.25 26.41 -14.16
CA ASN A 7 -11.21 25.54 -14.79
C ASN A 7 -12.12 24.89 -13.72
N GLN A 8 -13.10 25.63 -13.20
CA GLN A 8 -14.06 25.08 -12.24
C GLN A 8 -15.33 24.60 -12.94
N LEU A 9 -15.90 23.49 -12.47
CA LEU A 9 -17.13 22.91 -13.01
C LEU A 9 -18.29 23.91 -13.09
N ARG A 10 -18.33 24.86 -12.16
CA ARG A 10 -19.37 25.90 -12.07
C ARG A 10 -19.37 26.83 -13.30
N THR A 11 -18.21 27.23 -13.81
CA THR A 11 -18.13 28.08 -15.01
C THR A 11 -18.49 27.33 -16.28
N LYS A 12 -18.20 26.01 -16.34
CA LYS A 12 -18.64 25.15 -17.45
C LYS A 12 -20.15 24.92 -17.49
N ALA A 13 -20.79 24.83 -16.33
CA ALA A 13 -22.24 24.66 -16.26
C ALA A 13 -22.99 25.94 -16.69
N ALA A 14 -22.51 27.12 -16.28
CA ALA A 14 -23.11 28.40 -16.67
C ALA A 14 -23.08 28.64 -18.19
N LEU A 15 -21.99 28.25 -18.87
CA LEU A 15 -21.88 28.36 -20.34
C LEU A 15 -22.88 27.50 -21.10
N ARG A 16 -23.35 26.39 -20.52
CA ARG A 16 -24.34 25.50 -21.16
C ARG A 16 -25.78 25.96 -20.95
N LEU A 17 -26.04 26.72 -19.89
CA LEU A 17 -27.40 27.20 -19.58
C LEU A 17 -27.78 28.44 -20.40
N GLY A 18 -26.81 29.14 -20.99
CA GLY A 18 -27.03 30.35 -21.79
C GLY A 18 -27.26 30.13 -23.29
N GLN A 19 -27.43 28.89 -23.76
CA GLN A 19 -27.75 28.61 -25.17
C GLN A 19 -29.27 28.42 -25.32
N PRO A 20 -29.99 29.34 -25.99
CA PRO A 20 -31.41 29.16 -26.25
C PRO A 20 -31.60 27.96 -27.18
N LYS A 21 -32.51 27.08 -26.77
CA LYS A 21 -32.90 25.89 -27.54
C LYS A 21 -33.91 26.38 -28.59
N ASP A 22 -33.50 26.45 -29.85
CA ASP A 22 -34.39 26.80 -30.97
C ASP A 22 -35.58 25.83 -30.99
N THR A 23 -36.73 26.32 -30.52
CA THR A 23 -38.04 25.70 -30.68
C THR A 23 -38.68 26.29 -31.92
N GLN A 24 -38.49 25.63 -33.06
CA GLN A 24 -39.39 25.76 -34.20
C GLN A 24 -39.96 24.40 -34.54
N THR A 25 -41.21 24.17 -34.18
CA THR A 25 -42.07 23.17 -34.82
C THR A 25 -43.48 23.74 -34.87
N SER A 26 -43.80 24.32 -36.02
CA SER A 26 -45.13 24.71 -36.48
C SER A 26 -45.95 23.46 -36.79
N ASP A 27 -47.18 23.43 -36.30
CA ASP A 27 -48.24 22.51 -36.72
C ASP A 27 -48.57 22.72 -38.20
N ALA A 28 -48.56 21.64 -38.99
CA ALA A 28 -49.36 21.51 -40.21
C ALA A 28 -49.43 20.04 -40.65
N THR A 29 -50.64 19.49 -40.61
CA THR A 29 -50.98 18.12 -41.01
C THR A 29 -51.13 18.07 -42.54
N ILE A 30 -50.15 17.48 -43.24
CA ILE A 30 -50.28 17.06 -44.65
C ILE A 30 -49.67 15.65 -44.77
N PRO A 31 -50.38 14.64 -45.29
CA PRO A 31 -49.82 13.31 -45.48
C PRO A 31 -48.95 13.29 -46.74
N LEU A 32 -47.70 13.74 -46.64
CA LEU A 32 -46.67 13.37 -47.62
C LEU A 32 -46.08 12.01 -47.24
N GLN A 33 -46.15 11.04 -48.15
CA GLN A 33 -45.33 9.83 -48.08
C GLN A 33 -43.90 10.20 -48.47
N LEU A 34 -43.09 10.57 -47.47
CA LEU A 34 -41.63 10.66 -47.61
C LEU A 34 -41.02 9.25 -47.55
N PRO A 35 -39.94 8.97 -48.30
CA PRO A 35 -39.18 7.73 -48.17
C PRO A 35 -38.65 7.56 -46.74
N GLU A 36 -38.58 6.32 -46.24
CA GLU A 36 -38.09 6.03 -44.90
C GLU A 36 -36.70 6.63 -44.68
N ASP A 37 -36.64 7.64 -43.81
CA ASP A 37 -35.39 8.29 -43.42
C ASP A 37 -34.54 7.27 -42.66
N PRO A 38 -33.31 6.95 -43.10
CA PRO A 38 -32.41 6.04 -42.38
C PRO A 38 -32.09 6.52 -40.95
N LYS A 39 -32.45 7.75 -40.60
CA LYS A 39 -32.37 8.33 -39.25
C LYS A 39 -33.68 8.30 -38.44
N ALA A 40 -34.76 7.72 -38.94
CA ALA A 40 -36.04 7.63 -38.22
C ALA A 40 -35.92 6.98 -36.83
N TYR A 41 -34.90 6.13 -36.65
CA TYR A 41 -34.59 5.44 -35.39
C TYR A 41 -33.63 6.22 -34.48
N LEU A 42 -33.49 7.55 -34.63
CA LEU A 42 -32.64 8.38 -33.76
C LEU A 42 -32.98 8.21 -32.27
N HIS A 43 -34.25 7.92 -31.95
CA HIS A 43 -34.74 7.66 -30.60
C HIS A 43 -34.76 6.18 -30.21
N GLN A 44 -34.46 5.26 -31.12
CA GLN A 44 -34.36 3.84 -30.78
C GLN A 44 -33.04 3.61 -30.04
N ALA A 45 -33.13 3.00 -28.86
CA ALA A 45 -31.94 2.64 -28.11
C ALA A 45 -31.13 1.60 -28.92
N ARG A 46 -29.93 1.98 -29.37
CA ARG A 46 -29.03 1.13 -30.16
C ARG A 46 -28.59 -0.15 -29.47
N GLU A 47 -28.67 -0.19 -28.14
CA GLU A 47 -28.27 -1.32 -27.31
C GLU A 47 -29.19 -1.43 -26.09
N SER A 48 -29.53 -2.67 -25.73
CA SER A 48 -30.35 -2.96 -24.56
C SER A 48 -29.57 -2.65 -23.27
N LYS A 49 -30.28 -2.51 -22.13
CA LYS A 49 -29.62 -2.36 -20.82
C LYS A 49 -28.72 -3.56 -20.49
N LYS A 50 -29.11 -4.76 -20.93
CA LYS A 50 -28.33 -5.99 -20.73
C LYS A 50 -27.02 -5.93 -21.51
N ASP A 51 -27.07 -5.51 -22.78
CA ASP A 51 -25.88 -5.39 -23.63
C ASP A 51 -24.92 -4.32 -23.12
N LYS A 52 -25.46 -3.17 -22.65
CA LYS A 52 -24.67 -2.13 -21.98
C LYS A 52 -23.90 -2.66 -20.77
N LEU A 53 -24.55 -3.50 -19.97
CA LEU A 53 -23.94 -4.07 -18.78
C LEU A 53 -22.84 -5.07 -19.17
N LEU A 54 -23.11 -5.93 -20.16
CA LEU A 54 -22.17 -6.91 -20.68
C LEU A 54 -20.94 -6.24 -21.31
N SER A 55 -21.14 -5.20 -22.12
CA SER A 55 -20.09 -4.39 -22.71
C SER A 55 -19.25 -3.67 -21.64
N LYS A 56 -19.88 -3.16 -20.58
CA LYS A 56 -19.17 -2.58 -19.42
C LYS A 56 -18.33 -3.62 -18.68
N SER A 57 -18.87 -4.82 -18.41
CA SER A 57 -18.12 -5.87 -17.72
C SER A 57 -16.96 -6.38 -18.57
N GLN A 58 -17.16 -6.57 -19.88
CA GLN A 58 -16.09 -6.97 -20.80
C GLN A 58 -15.02 -5.89 -20.92
N SER A 59 -15.40 -4.63 -21.05
CA SER A 59 -14.47 -3.48 -21.05
C SER A 59 -13.67 -3.38 -19.75
N PHE A 60 -14.27 -3.75 -18.62
CA PHE A 60 -13.59 -3.79 -17.33
C PHE A 60 -12.59 -4.94 -17.26
N LEU A 61 -12.97 -6.15 -17.70
CA LEU A 61 -12.09 -7.32 -17.75
C LEU A 61 -10.91 -7.10 -18.69
N ALA A 62 -11.15 -6.55 -19.89
CA ALA A 62 -10.10 -6.19 -20.84
C ALA A 62 -9.11 -5.19 -20.23
N LYS A 63 -9.60 -4.15 -19.54
CA LYS A 63 -8.75 -3.20 -18.80
C LYS A 63 -8.00 -3.85 -17.66
N LEU A 64 -8.51 -4.92 -17.06
CA LEU A 64 -7.85 -5.64 -15.97
C LEU A 64 -6.73 -6.51 -16.53
N GLN A 65 -6.98 -7.22 -17.63
CA GLN A 65 -5.99 -8.02 -18.36
C GLN A 65 -4.85 -7.16 -18.91
N GLU A 66 -5.16 -6.03 -19.56
CA GLU A 66 -4.12 -5.09 -20.05
C GLU A 66 -3.32 -4.44 -18.91
N LYS A 67 -3.93 -4.19 -17.75
CA LYS A 67 -3.23 -3.61 -16.60
C LYS A 67 -2.41 -4.63 -15.82
N SER A 68 -2.71 -5.92 -15.95
CA SER A 68 -1.95 -7.00 -15.31
C SER A 68 -0.55 -7.18 -15.90
N SER A 69 -0.34 -6.83 -17.18
CA SER A 69 0.94 -7.02 -17.87
C SER A 69 1.94 -5.87 -17.65
N LEU A 70 1.48 -4.69 -17.22
CA LEU A 70 2.31 -3.49 -17.06
C LEU A 70 2.23 -2.96 -15.62
N ASN A 71 2.95 -3.59 -14.68
CA ASN A 71 3.49 -3.14 -13.37
C ASN A 71 2.99 -1.81 -12.71
N GLY A 72 1.74 -1.40 -12.90
CA GLY A 72 1.23 -0.05 -12.65
C GLY A 72 -0.29 0.04 -12.53
N ALA A 73 -0.98 -1.09 -12.35
CA ALA A 73 -2.44 -1.21 -12.35
C ALA A 73 -3.17 -0.40 -11.26
N ILE A 74 -2.47 0.00 -10.20
CA ILE A 74 -3.07 0.67 -9.04
C ILE A 74 -2.68 2.14 -9.05
N SER A 75 -3.67 3.03 -9.15
CA SER A 75 -3.42 4.46 -9.06
C SER A 75 -2.77 4.83 -7.72
N LYS A 76 -1.94 5.87 -7.70
CA LYS A 76 -1.30 6.37 -6.46
C LYS A 76 -2.32 6.58 -5.33
N SER A 77 -3.53 7.04 -5.64
CA SER A 77 -4.62 7.23 -4.66
C SER A 77 -5.12 5.90 -4.10
N ALA A 78 -5.35 4.89 -4.94
CA ALA A 78 -5.77 3.58 -4.49
C ALA A 78 -4.72 2.90 -3.60
N LEU A 79 -3.44 3.02 -3.97
CA LEU A 79 -2.33 2.51 -3.17
C LEU A 79 -2.22 3.23 -1.81
N ARG A 80 -2.42 4.55 -1.78
CA ARG A 80 -2.47 5.33 -0.53
C ARG A 80 -3.64 4.90 0.36
N ARG A 81 -4.82 4.66 -0.21
CA ARG A 81 -6.00 4.18 0.52
C ARG A 81 -5.76 2.81 1.13
N ARG A 82 -5.22 1.85 0.36
CA ARG A 82 -4.83 0.52 0.85
C ARG A 82 -3.84 0.61 2.00
N LYS A 83 -2.80 1.45 1.87
CA LYS A 83 -1.80 1.66 2.94
C LYS A 83 -2.38 2.32 4.19
N ARG A 84 -3.32 3.26 4.05
CA ARG A 84 -4.03 3.86 5.21
C ARG A 84 -4.83 2.79 5.94
N LYS A 85 -5.64 2.01 5.20
CA LYS A 85 -6.45 0.92 5.77
C LYS A 85 -5.58 -0.11 6.52
N ILE A 86 -4.47 -0.55 5.91
CA ILE A 86 -3.53 -1.46 6.58
C ILE A 86 -2.94 -0.83 7.84
N ARG A 87 -2.53 0.45 7.79
CA ARG A 87 -2.04 1.14 8.99
C ARG A 87 -3.11 1.25 10.06
N ASP A 88 -4.36 1.48 9.68
CA ASP A 88 -5.46 1.60 10.63
C ASP A 88 -5.85 0.24 11.25
N GLN A 89 -5.62 -0.86 10.53
CA GLN A 89 -5.76 -2.23 11.02
C GLN A 89 -4.61 -2.64 11.95
N LEU A 90 -3.38 -2.21 11.66
CA LEU A 90 -2.20 -2.51 12.48
C LEU A 90 -2.02 -1.58 13.68
N LYS A 91 -2.88 -0.57 13.85
CA LYS A 91 -2.88 0.23 15.08
C LYS A 91 -3.33 -0.67 16.23
N PRO A 92 -2.70 -0.57 17.41
CA PRO A 92 -3.17 -1.30 18.59
C PRO A 92 -4.65 -1.02 18.81
N ARG A 93 -5.47 -2.08 18.77
CA ARG A 93 -6.89 -2.03 19.12
C ARG A 93 -7.07 -2.89 20.35
N MET A 94 -7.74 -2.33 21.36
CA MET A 94 -8.08 -3.08 22.57
C MET A 94 -8.91 -4.33 22.24
N GLU A 95 -9.79 -4.24 21.25
CA GLU A 95 -10.57 -5.37 20.73
C GLU A 95 -9.69 -6.56 20.31
N ASP A 96 -8.59 -6.30 19.59
CA ASP A 96 -7.67 -7.33 19.10
C ASP A 96 -6.86 -7.94 20.26
N LEU A 97 -6.43 -7.11 21.22
CA LEU A 97 -5.74 -7.58 22.42
C LEU A 97 -6.64 -8.46 23.29
N LEU A 98 -7.90 -8.09 23.46
CA LEU A 98 -8.86 -8.88 24.21
C LEU A 98 -9.12 -10.21 23.50
N VAL A 99 -9.32 -10.21 22.18
CA VAL A 99 -9.48 -11.45 21.40
C VAL A 99 -8.23 -12.32 21.46
N SER A 100 -7.02 -11.76 21.30
CA SER A 100 -5.77 -12.53 21.42
C SER A 100 -5.56 -13.09 22.83
N LEU A 101 -5.85 -12.33 23.89
CA LEU A 101 -5.77 -12.84 25.27
C LEU A 101 -6.79 -13.94 25.56
N GLU A 102 -7.95 -13.87 24.92
CA GLU A 102 -8.97 -14.91 24.96
C GLU A 102 -8.53 -16.18 24.23
N GLU A 103 -7.94 -16.02 23.03
CA GLU A 103 -7.39 -17.11 22.22
C GLU A 103 -6.16 -17.77 22.87
N ASP A 104 -5.30 -16.99 23.53
CA ASP A 104 -4.11 -17.47 24.24
C ASP A 104 -4.44 -18.13 25.59
N GLY A 105 -5.72 -18.28 25.94
CA GLY A 105 -6.15 -19.04 27.13
C GLY A 105 -5.88 -18.36 28.47
N VAL A 106 -5.53 -17.07 28.47
CA VAL A 106 -5.16 -16.31 29.68
C VAL A 106 -6.37 -16.02 30.59
N LYS A 107 -7.60 -16.19 30.08
CA LYS A 107 -8.84 -16.08 30.88
C LYS A 107 -8.88 -16.99 32.11
N GLY A 108 -8.13 -18.09 32.13
CA GLY A 108 -8.06 -18.98 33.30
C GLY A 108 -7.22 -18.43 34.47
N ALA A 109 -6.21 -17.59 34.19
CA ALA A 109 -5.28 -17.14 35.22
C ALA A 109 -5.78 -15.92 36.01
N THR A 110 -6.65 -15.10 35.43
CA THR A 110 -7.21 -13.91 36.10
C THR A 110 -8.48 -14.20 36.89
N ALA A 111 -9.19 -15.30 36.59
CA ALA A 111 -10.34 -15.74 37.37
C ALA A 111 -9.93 -16.35 38.73
N ASP A 112 -8.77 -17.03 38.79
CA ASP A 112 -8.23 -17.60 40.04
C ASP A 112 -7.47 -16.57 40.91
N SER A 113 -7.24 -15.35 40.42
CA SER A 113 -6.54 -14.29 41.16
C SER A 113 -7.44 -13.15 41.64
N SER A 114 -8.76 -13.23 41.40
CA SER A 114 -9.74 -12.29 41.95
C SER A 114 -10.34 -12.72 43.30
N ASP A 115 -9.84 -13.79 43.93
CA ASP A 115 -10.32 -14.29 45.23
C ASP A 115 -9.24 -14.24 46.34
N ALA A 116 -8.18 -13.45 46.14
CA ALA A 116 -7.16 -13.26 47.17
C ALA A 116 -6.70 -11.81 47.30
N SER A 117 -6.81 -11.32 48.54
CA SER A 117 -6.32 -10.06 49.14
C SER A 117 -7.05 -8.76 48.81
N ASP A 118 -8.10 -8.50 49.61
CA ASP A 118 -8.15 -7.29 50.42
C ASP A 118 -6.87 -7.17 51.28
N ASP A 119 -6.08 -6.11 51.09
CA ASP A 119 -5.54 -5.22 52.14
C ASP A 119 -4.37 -4.36 51.60
N GLU A 120 -4.60 -3.05 51.59
CA GLU A 120 -3.70 -1.97 52.05
C GLU A 120 -2.18 -2.14 51.85
N ASN A 121 -1.61 -1.52 50.80
CA ASN A 121 -0.51 -0.57 51.04
C ASN A 121 -0.32 0.42 49.89
N SER A 122 -0.54 1.68 50.23
CA SER A 122 -0.20 2.86 49.46
C SER A 122 1.32 2.95 49.26
N SER A 123 1.79 2.96 48.01
CA SER A 123 3.05 3.61 47.66
C SER A 123 2.93 4.36 46.34
N LEU A 124 2.30 5.52 46.48
CA LEU A 124 2.30 6.68 45.59
C LEU A 124 3.74 7.03 45.15
N SER A 125 4.15 6.61 43.96
CA SER A 125 5.38 7.10 43.32
C SER A 125 5.08 8.42 42.59
N GLN A 126 5.14 9.49 43.39
CA GLN A 126 5.20 10.88 42.95
C GLN A 126 6.41 11.08 42.01
N VAL A 127 6.15 11.27 40.71
CA VAL A 127 7.10 11.91 39.80
C VAL A 127 6.81 13.40 39.82
N THR A 128 7.65 14.16 40.52
CA THR A 128 7.62 15.63 40.56
C THR A 128 7.97 16.22 39.19
N PRO A 129 7.14 17.10 38.58
CA PRO A 129 7.58 17.90 37.45
C PRO A 129 8.32 19.14 37.96
N ALA A 130 9.65 19.10 37.91
CA ALA A 130 10.46 20.31 38.09
C ALA A 130 10.30 21.23 36.87
N SER A 131 9.70 22.39 37.13
CA SER A 131 9.90 23.71 36.49
C SER A 131 10.69 23.79 35.17
N GLY A 132 10.02 24.26 34.12
CA GLY A 132 10.53 25.33 33.27
C GLY A 132 11.59 24.96 32.22
N SER A 133 11.15 24.46 31.06
CA SER A 133 11.89 24.65 29.81
C SER A 133 10.95 24.74 28.63
N THR A 134 10.54 25.97 28.31
CA THR A 134 9.89 26.33 27.06
C THR A 134 10.94 26.40 25.95
N TYR A 135 11.37 25.24 25.45
CA TYR A 135 11.95 25.15 24.11
C TYR A 135 11.34 23.94 23.39
N ALA A 136 10.84 24.21 22.19
CA ALA A 136 10.22 23.25 21.30
C ALA A 136 11.19 22.09 20.98
N GLY A 137 11.13 21.06 21.82
CA GLY A 137 11.80 19.79 21.62
C GLY A 137 11.04 18.97 20.60
N VAL A 138 11.49 18.99 19.35
CA VAL A 138 11.15 17.97 18.37
C VAL A 138 11.49 16.62 19.00
N THR A 139 10.49 15.82 19.35
CA THR A 139 10.66 14.43 19.76
C THR A 139 11.27 13.67 18.59
N ARG A 140 12.59 13.64 18.53
CA ARG A 140 13.35 12.80 17.61
C ARG A 140 13.16 11.38 18.14
N VAL A 141 12.20 10.67 17.56
CA VAL A 141 12.01 9.24 17.80
C VAL A 141 13.27 8.52 17.34
N THR A 142 14.21 8.32 18.27
CA THR A 142 15.34 7.41 18.08
C THR A 142 14.78 6.00 18.18
N THR A 143 14.54 5.36 17.05
CA THR A 143 14.23 3.93 17.01
C THR A 143 15.38 3.18 17.68
N LEU A 144 15.12 2.61 18.86
CA LEU A 144 16.01 1.68 19.54
C LEU A 144 16.29 0.54 18.55
N LYS A 145 17.57 0.35 18.22
CA LYS A 145 18.01 -0.82 17.45
C LYS A 145 17.82 -2.03 18.35
N THR A 146 16.86 -2.89 18.02
CA THR A 146 16.75 -4.21 18.61
C THR A 146 18.06 -4.97 18.39
N PRO A 147 18.56 -5.75 19.37
CA PRO A 147 19.75 -6.56 19.20
C PRO A 147 19.52 -7.52 18.04
N THR A 148 20.38 -7.40 17.04
CA THR A 148 20.43 -8.24 15.85
C THR A 148 20.58 -9.70 16.27
N GLU A 149 19.57 -10.51 15.99
CA GLU A 149 19.65 -11.96 16.11
C GLU A 149 20.87 -12.49 15.34
N SER A 150 21.56 -13.46 15.95
CA SER A 150 22.71 -14.15 15.40
C SER A 150 22.37 -14.77 14.04
N GLY A 151 22.75 -14.08 12.96
CA GLY A 151 22.44 -14.46 11.59
C GLY A 151 21.92 -13.32 10.71
N SER A 152 21.54 -12.18 11.29
CA SER A 152 21.11 -11.02 10.50
C SER A 152 22.31 -10.24 9.94
N VAL A 153 22.49 -10.29 8.62
CA VAL A 153 23.56 -9.55 7.93
C VAL A 153 23.23 -8.06 7.95
N THR A 154 23.96 -7.29 8.75
CA THR A 154 23.81 -5.83 8.80
C THR A 154 24.24 -5.22 7.47
N LEU A 155 23.27 -4.77 6.68
CA LEU A 155 23.54 -4.09 5.42
C LEU A 155 24.20 -2.73 5.70
N LYS A 156 25.43 -2.54 5.22
CA LYS A 156 26.12 -1.24 5.32
C LYS A 156 25.44 -0.22 4.40
N LYS A 157 25.49 1.06 4.79
CA LYS A 157 24.99 2.17 3.97
C LYS A 157 25.71 2.16 2.60
N ASN A 158 24.98 2.42 1.52
CA ASN A 158 25.48 2.44 0.13
C ASN A 158 25.91 1.10 -0.48
N GLN A 159 25.56 -0.04 0.14
CA GLN A 159 25.75 -1.34 -0.51
C GLN A 159 24.53 -1.75 -1.35
N PRO A 160 24.74 -2.51 -2.44
CA PRO A 160 23.63 -3.04 -3.23
C PRO A 160 22.75 -3.95 -2.34
N SER A 161 21.44 -3.79 -2.46
CA SER A 161 20.46 -4.50 -1.64
C SER A 161 19.61 -5.43 -2.50
N ILE A 162 19.38 -6.65 -2.02
CA ILE A 162 18.49 -7.65 -2.66
C ILE A 162 17.07 -7.13 -2.82
N ARG A 163 16.66 -6.14 -2.02
CA ARG A 163 15.30 -5.60 -2.03
C ARG A 163 15.02 -4.77 -3.29
N ASN A 164 16.05 -4.21 -3.91
CA ASN A 164 15.94 -3.42 -5.14
C ASN A 164 16.42 -4.25 -6.33
N GLN A 165 15.64 -4.32 -7.42
CA GLN A 165 15.99 -5.12 -8.61
C GLN A 165 17.38 -4.78 -9.17
N ARG A 166 17.73 -3.49 -9.25
CA ARG A 166 19.06 -3.04 -9.70
C ARG A 166 20.18 -3.51 -8.75
N GLY A 167 19.93 -3.46 -7.44
CA GLY A 167 20.87 -3.93 -6.42
C GLY A 167 21.05 -5.44 -6.46
N ALA A 168 19.96 -6.19 -6.60
CA ALA A 168 19.97 -7.63 -6.76
C ALA A 168 20.80 -8.05 -7.99
N LYS A 169 20.60 -7.38 -9.14
CA LYS A 169 21.40 -7.65 -10.35
C LYS A 169 22.89 -7.41 -10.13
N GLN A 170 23.25 -6.35 -9.41
CA GLN A 170 24.65 -6.06 -9.07
C GLN A 170 25.24 -7.09 -8.10
N LEU A 171 24.47 -7.53 -7.10
CA LEU A 171 24.90 -8.60 -6.19
C LEU A 171 25.16 -9.90 -6.94
N VAL A 172 24.25 -10.30 -7.83
CA VAL A 172 24.44 -11.52 -8.65
C VAL A 172 25.72 -11.46 -9.49
N GLN A 173 26.05 -10.30 -10.07
CA GLN A 173 27.31 -10.12 -10.80
C GLN A 173 28.52 -10.25 -9.88
N GLN A 174 28.49 -9.60 -8.70
CA GLN A 174 29.58 -9.69 -7.73
C GLN A 174 29.75 -11.11 -7.18
N GLU A 175 28.66 -11.81 -6.92
CA GLU A 175 28.65 -13.19 -6.45
C GLU A 175 29.16 -14.15 -7.52
N SER A 176 28.79 -13.96 -8.78
CA SER A 176 29.33 -14.73 -9.90
C SER A 176 30.85 -14.61 -10.00
N VAL A 177 31.40 -13.40 -9.85
CA VAL A 177 32.86 -13.20 -9.87
C VAL A 177 33.51 -13.88 -8.67
N ARG A 178 33.01 -13.63 -7.45
CA ARG A 178 33.54 -14.27 -6.23
C ARG A 178 33.48 -15.80 -6.31
N PHE A 179 32.41 -16.34 -6.87
CA PHE A 179 32.27 -17.79 -7.05
C PHE A 179 33.31 -18.33 -8.01
N GLN A 180 33.56 -17.64 -9.13
CA GLN A 180 34.63 -17.98 -10.06
C GLN A 180 36.00 -17.99 -9.35
N ASP A 181 36.28 -16.97 -8.54
CA ASP A 181 37.55 -16.85 -7.80
C ASP A 181 37.73 -18.00 -6.78
N VAL A 182 36.65 -18.36 -6.07
CA VAL A 182 36.64 -19.48 -5.11
C VAL A 182 36.89 -20.80 -5.83
N LEU A 183 36.28 -21.01 -7.00
CA LEU A 183 36.51 -22.22 -7.80
C LEU A 183 37.94 -22.33 -8.30
N GLN A 184 38.62 -21.21 -8.56
CA GLN A 184 40.02 -21.21 -8.99
C GLN A 184 41.01 -21.44 -7.84
N ASN A 185 40.57 -21.31 -6.59
CA ASN A 185 41.44 -21.47 -5.43
C ASN A 185 41.72 -22.95 -5.12
N LYS A 186 42.96 -23.39 -5.36
CA LYS A 186 43.41 -24.77 -5.11
C LYS A 186 43.25 -25.22 -3.65
N GLN A 187 43.39 -24.29 -2.69
CA GLN A 187 43.21 -24.59 -1.26
C GLN A 187 41.75 -24.95 -0.97
N PHE A 188 40.81 -24.25 -1.60
CA PHE A 188 39.37 -24.53 -1.47
C PHE A 188 39.00 -25.85 -2.13
N GLN A 189 39.58 -26.18 -3.29
CA GLN A 189 39.37 -27.46 -3.96
C GLN A 189 39.85 -28.66 -3.12
N GLN A 190 40.95 -28.50 -2.39
CA GLN A 190 41.48 -29.57 -1.53
C GLN A 190 40.63 -29.77 -0.28
N ASN A 191 40.17 -28.70 0.37
CA ASN A 191 39.44 -28.78 1.64
C ASN A 191 38.32 -27.72 1.74
N PRO A 192 37.15 -27.94 1.11
CA PRO A 192 36.09 -26.93 1.01
C PRO A 192 35.49 -26.58 2.38
N PHE A 193 35.44 -27.54 3.30
CA PHE A 193 34.85 -27.36 4.63
C PHE A 193 35.82 -26.78 5.68
N ALA A 194 37.12 -26.69 5.39
CA ALA A 194 38.10 -26.14 6.33
C ALA A 194 37.85 -24.64 6.58
N ALA A 195 37.66 -23.88 5.50
CA ALA A 195 37.31 -22.46 5.58
C ALA A 195 36.00 -22.21 6.35
N LEU A 196 35.00 -23.09 6.17
CA LEU A 196 33.73 -22.98 6.89
C LEU A 196 33.91 -23.21 8.41
N LYS A 197 34.73 -24.19 8.79
CA LYS A 197 35.05 -24.45 10.21
C LYS A 197 35.73 -23.25 10.87
N GLU A 198 36.63 -22.58 10.16
CA GLU A 198 37.30 -21.37 10.64
C GLU A 198 36.30 -20.21 10.84
N VAL A 199 35.40 -19.97 9.89
CA VAL A 199 34.37 -18.92 10.00
C VAL A 199 33.43 -19.18 11.18
N ILE A 200 32.97 -20.43 11.36
CA ILE A 200 32.13 -20.81 12.50
C ILE A 200 32.88 -20.62 13.82
N LYS A 201 34.18 -20.93 13.86
CA LYS A 201 35.04 -20.71 15.03
C LYS A 201 35.20 -19.22 15.33
N MET A 202 35.36 -18.37 14.31
CA MET A 202 35.43 -16.91 14.48
C MET A 202 34.11 -16.29 14.92
N GLN A 203 32.96 -16.85 14.57
CA GLN A 203 31.65 -16.36 15.02
C GLN A 203 31.30 -16.74 16.46
N LYS A 204 31.92 -17.79 17.01
CA LYS A 204 31.72 -18.23 18.40
C LYS A 204 32.54 -17.43 19.42
N ASN A 205 33.52 -16.65 18.97
CA ASN A 205 34.31 -15.71 19.78
C ASN A 205 33.73 -14.30 19.68
#